data_AF-A0A7V8WJB0-F1
#
_entry.id   AF-A0A7V8WJB0-F1
#
_cell.length_a   1.000
_cell.length_b   1.000
_cell.length_c   1.000
_cell.angle_alpha   90.00
_cell.angle_beta   90.00
_cell.angle_gamma   90.00
#
_symmetry.space_group_name_H-M   'P 1'
#
loop_
_entity.id
_entity.type
_entity.pdbx_description
1 polymer ?
#
loop_
_entity_poly.entity_id
_entity_poly.type
_entity_poly.pdbx_seq_one_letter_code
_entity_poly.pdbx_strand_id
1 'polypeptide(L)'
;MGVKGWLHALKSAADLRLVGRPPAPPPEEVGLGGPRHSLRRDARAVRHHYDVSNDFYRLVLGPTMTYSCGYFAHEGMGLDDAQIAKYDLICRKLGLRPGMR
;
A
#
# COMPACT_ATOMS: atom_id res chain seq x y z
N MET A 1 -38.09 19.02 -17.85
CA MET A 1 -36.81 19.77 -17.76
C MET A 1 -36.54 20.43 -19.10
N GLY A 2 -36.38 21.75 -19.13
CA GLY A 2 -36.13 22.50 -20.37
C GLY A 2 -34.69 22.38 -20.87
N VAL A 3 -34.47 22.70 -22.14
CA VAL A 3 -33.16 22.66 -22.84
C VAL A 3 -32.05 23.39 -22.06
N LYS A 4 -32.37 24.50 -21.39
CA LYS A 4 -31.42 25.27 -20.57
C LYS A 4 -30.91 24.50 -19.34
N GLY A 5 -31.77 23.67 -18.72
CA GLY A 5 -31.38 22.84 -17.58
C GLY A 5 -30.43 21.73 -17.98
N TRP A 6 -30.64 21.13 -19.16
CA TRP A 6 -29.75 20.12 -19.72
C TRP A 6 -28.38 20.69 -20.13
N LEU A 7 -28.36 21.88 -20.73
CA LEU A 7 -27.10 22.57 -21.06
C LEU A 7 -26.29 22.90 -19.81
N HIS A 8 -26.95 23.36 -18.74
CA HIS A 8 -26.28 23.62 -17.48
C HIS A 8 -25.74 22.34 -16.85
N ALA A 9 -26.52 21.26 -16.86
CA ALA A 9 -26.09 19.96 -16.33
C ALA A 9 -24.88 19.39 -17.09
N LEU A 10 -24.87 19.48 -18.42
CA LEU A 10 -23.75 19.04 -19.25
C LEU A 10 -22.50 19.89 -19.03
N LYS A 11 -22.65 21.21 -18.93
CA LYS A 11 -21.54 22.10 -18.60
C LYS A 11 -20.97 21.79 -17.22
N SER A 12 -21.82 21.63 -16.20
CA SER A 12 -21.38 21.24 -14.86
C SER A 12 -20.68 19.89 -14.86
N ALA A 13 -21.16 18.91 -15.63
CA ALA A 13 -20.49 17.62 -15.76
C ALA A 13 -19.11 17.72 -16.44
N ALA A 14 -18.95 18.60 -17.42
CA ALA A 14 -17.66 18.89 -18.06
C ALA A 14 -16.70 19.65 -17.13
N ASP A 15 -17.19 20.68 -16.44
CA ASP A 15 -16.43 21.48 -15.48
C ASP A 15 -15.95 20.62 -14.30
N LEU A 16 -16.79 19.70 -13.83
CA LEU A 16 -16.46 18.69 -12.81
C LEU A 16 -15.63 17.53 -13.35
N ARG A 17 -15.30 17.50 -14.65
CA ARG A 17 -14.59 16.40 -15.33
C ARG A 17 -15.23 15.02 -15.09
N LEU A 18 -16.54 15.00 -14.85
CA LEU A 18 -17.33 13.75 -14.78
C LEU A 18 -17.44 13.10 -16.16
N VAL A 19 -17.19 13.88 -17.22
CA VAL A 19 -17.11 13.41 -18.60
C VAL A 19 -15.72 13.76 -19.13
N GLY A 20 -14.88 12.74 -19.38
CA GLY A 20 -13.52 12.92 -19.87
C GLY A 20 -12.64 11.69 -19.59
N ARG A 21 -11.44 11.66 -20.19
CA ARG A 21 -10.42 10.67 -19.80
C ARG A 21 -9.93 11.00 -18.39
N PRO A 22 -9.71 10.01 -17.51
CA PRO A 22 -9.05 10.25 -16.24
C PRO A 22 -7.68 10.90 -16.48
N PRO A 23 -7.17 11.68 -15.51
CA PRO A 23 -5.83 12.24 -15.61
C PRO A 23 -4.81 11.12 -15.86
N ALA A 24 -3.73 11.45 -16.56
CA ALA A 24 -2.64 10.51 -16.72
C ALA A 24 -2.11 10.10 -15.33
N PRO A 25 -1.77 8.83 -15.13
CA PRO A 25 -1.18 8.39 -13.87
C PRO A 25 0.13 9.15 -13.61
N PRO A 26 0.48 9.39 -12.34
CA PRO A 26 1.73 10.03 -11.98
C PRO A 26 2.94 9.17 -12.43
N PRO A 27 4.11 9.78 -12.70
CA PRO A 27 5.30 9.06 -13.15
C PRO A 27 5.77 7.94 -12.22
N GLU A 28 5.44 8.05 -10.93
CA GLU A 28 5.79 7.09 -9.89
C GLU A 28 4.96 5.81 -9.98
N GLU A 29 3.79 5.82 -10.63
CA GLU A 29 2.97 4.61 -10.77
C GLU A 29 3.57 3.65 -11.80
N VAL A 30 3.64 2.35 -11.45
CA VAL A 30 4.12 1.32 -12.37
C VAL A 30 3.04 0.89 -13.37
N GLY A 31 3.35 1.06 -14.66
CA GLY A 31 2.60 0.45 -15.75
C GLY A 31 2.86 -1.07 -15.84
N LEU A 32 1.95 -1.87 -15.31
CA LEU A 32 2.05 -3.34 -15.34
C LEU A 32 1.23 -3.94 -16.49
N GLY A 33 1.91 -4.53 -17.47
CA GLY A 33 1.29 -5.33 -18.53
C GLY A 33 1.14 -6.82 -18.17
N GLY A 34 0.33 -7.53 -18.95
CA GLY A 34 0.14 -8.98 -18.86
C GLY A 34 -0.97 -9.43 -17.89
N PRO A 35 -1.22 -10.75 -17.79
CA PRO A 35 -2.28 -11.29 -16.95
C PRO A 35 -2.05 -10.99 -15.46
N ARG A 36 -3.11 -10.61 -14.76
CA ARG A 36 -3.11 -10.49 -13.28
C ARG A 36 -2.68 -11.83 -12.67
N HIS A 37 -1.92 -11.77 -11.58
CA HIS A 37 -1.45 -12.95 -10.85
C HIS A 37 -0.51 -13.87 -11.64
N SER A 38 0.14 -13.36 -12.70
CA SER A 38 1.24 -14.06 -13.35
C SER A 38 2.56 -13.78 -12.65
N LEU A 39 3.42 -14.79 -12.51
CA LEU A 39 4.70 -14.69 -11.82
C LEU A 39 5.54 -13.49 -12.28
N ARG A 40 5.63 -13.27 -13.61
CA ARG A 40 6.42 -12.18 -14.19
C ARG A 40 5.83 -10.80 -13.88
N ARG A 41 4.50 -10.65 -13.90
CA ARG A 41 3.82 -9.38 -13.60
C ARG A 41 3.94 -9.06 -12.11
N ASP A 42 3.67 -10.04 -11.26
CA ASP A 42 3.66 -9.85 -9.82
C ASP A 42 5.08 -9.61 -9.29
N ALA A 43 6.10 -10.28 -9.81
CA ALA A 43 7.50 -9.98 -9.49
C ALA A 43 7.88 -8.53 -9.83
N ARG A 44 7.38 -7.99 -10.95
CA ARG A 44 7.60 -6.58 -11.33
C ARG A 44 6.88 -5.62 -10.39
N ALA A 45 5.66 -5.95 -9.98
CA ALA A 45 4.90 -5.16 -9.01
C ALA A 45 5.59 -5.12 -7.64
N VAL A 46 6.04 -6.29 -7.16
CA VAL A 46 6.76 -6.44 -5.89
C VAL A 46 8.07 -5.66 -5.92
N ARG A 47 8.88 -5.82 -6.98
CA ARG A 47 10.13 -5.06 -7.17
C ARG A 47 9.90 -3.56 -7.17
N HIS A 48 8.91 -3.08 -7.93
CA HIS A 48 8.63 -1.65 -7.99
C HIS A 48 8.28 -1.08 -6.61
N HIS A 49 7.58 -1.85 -5.78
CA HIS A 49 7.25 -1.42 -4.43
C HIS A 49 8.43 -1.52 -3.47
N TYR A 50 9.10 -2.68 -3.37
CA TYR A 50 10.08 -2.96 -2.30
C TYR A 50 11.54 -2.66 -2.66
N ASP A 51 11.91 -2.57 -3.95
CA ASP A 51 13.28 -2.28 -4.38
C ASP A 51 13.53 -0.76 -4.55
N VAL A 52 12.96 0.08 -3.67
CA VAL A 52 13.18 1.55 -3.69
C VAL A 52 14.57 1.88 -3.12
N SER A 53 14.79 1.67 -1.82
CA SER A 53 16.10 1.75 -1.16
C SER A 53 15.98 1.31 0.30
N ASN A 54 16.93 0.51 0.78
CA ASN A 54 16.98 0.13 2.19
C ASN A 54 17.21 1.35 3.11
N ASP A 55 17.95 2.36 2.64
CA ASP A 55 18.19 3.58 3.41
C ASP A 55 16.91 4.38 3.54
N PHE A 56 16.13 4.49 2.47
CA PHE A 56 14.81 5.11 2.50
C PHE A 56 13.89 4.41 3.50
N TYR A 57 13.80 3.08 3.44
CA TYR A 57 12.94 2.33 4.35
C TYR A 57 13.38 2.45 5.80
N ARG A 58 14.68 2.52 6.07
CA ARG A 58 15.19 2.70 7.43
C ARG A 58 14.75 4.01 8.07
N LEU A 59 14.58 5.08 7.27
CA LEU A 59 14.10 6.37 7.75
C LEU A 59 12.64 6.30 8.25
N VAL A 60 11.80 5.47 7.64
CA VAL A 60 10.36 5.41 7.95
C VAL A 60 9.94 4.21 8.80
N LEU A 61 10.68 3.09 8.71
CA LEU A 61 10.38 1.84 9.43
C LEU A 61 11.20 1.68 10.71
N GLY A 62 12.29 2.43 10.86
CA GLY A 62 13.18 2.29 12.00
C GLY A 62 14.06 1.03 11.97
N PRO A 63 14.73 0.71 13.09
CA PRO A 63 15.75 -0.34 13.17
C PRO A 63 15.22 -1.75 12.89
N THR A 64 13.94 -2.01 13.20
CA THR A 64 13.37 -3.35 12.99
C THR A 64 13.15 -3.68 11.50
N MET A 65 13.13 -2.65 10.63
CA MET A 65 12.82 -2.76 9.20
C MET A 65 11.50 -3.51 8.92
N THR A 66 10.60 -3.51 9.89
CA THR A 66 9.39 -4.32 9.85
C THR A 66 8.34 -3.64 9.00
N TYR A 67 8.11 -4.13 7.79
CA TYR A 67 7.10 -3.54 6.91
C TYR A 67 5.79 -4.34 6.91
N SER A 68 5.17 -4.41 8.10
CA SER A 68 3.81 -4.92 8.31
C SER A 68 3.21 -4.22 9.54
N CYS A 69 1.94 -4.47 9.85
CA CYS A 69 1.29 -3.87 11.02
C CYS A 69 2.10 -4.11 12.30
N GLY A 70 2.11 -3.15 13.22
CA GLY A 70 2.61 -3.33 14.59
C GLY A 70 1.50 -3.83 15.52
N TYR A 71 1.88 -4.45 16.64
CA TYR A 71 0.94 -4.88 17.68
C TYR A 71 1.18 -4.08 18.97
N PHE A 72 0.33 -3.09 19.21
CA PHE A 72 0.42 -2.20 20.38
C PHE A 72 -0.35 -2.82 21.55
N ALA A 73 0.37 -3.51 22.45
CA ALA A 73 -0.25 -4.24 23.56
C ALA A 73 -0.77 -3.33 24.68
N HIS A 74 -0.29 -2.09 24.75
CA HIS A 74 -0.72 -1.06 25.69
C HIS A 74 -0.50 0.33 25.09
N GLU A 75 -1.18 1.33 25.66
CA GLU A 75 -1.02 2.73 25.28
C GLU A 75 0.40 3.25 25.59
N GLY A 76 0.93 4.11 24.74
CA GLY A 76 2.27 4.70 24.91
C GLY A 76 3.43 3.87 24.37
N MET A 77 3.17 2.66 23.84
CA MET A 77 4.20 1.83 23.22
C MET A 77 4.74 2.47 21.93
N GLY A 78 6.07 2.50 21.78
CA GLY A 78 6.73 2.94 20.55
C GLY A 78 6.56 1.94 19.41
N LEU A 79 6.81 2.37 18.18
CA LEU A 79 6.65 1.51 16.99
C LEU A 79 7.55 0.27 17.04
N ASP A 80 8.82 0.43 17.42
CA ASP A 80 9.78 -0.68 17.45
C ASP A 80 9.36 -1.76 18.46
N ASP A 81 8.97 -1.35 19.66
CA ASP A 81 8.45 -2.26 20.69
C ASP A 81 7.17 -2.96 20.21
N ALA A 82 6.29 -2.25 19.51
CA ALA A 82 5.07 -2.83 18.93
C ALA A 82 5.38 -3.87 17.83
N GLN A 83 6.47 -3.70 17.08
CA GLN A 83 6.91 -4.70 16.10
C GLN A 83 7.47 -5.95 16.78
N ILE A 84 8.26 -5.80 17.86
CA ILE A 84 8.77 -6.92 18.65
C ILE A 84 7.62 -7.67 19.33
N ALA A 85 6.68 -6.96 19.94
CA ALA A 85 5.51 -7.56 20.58
C ALA A 85 4.66 -8.39 19.60
N LYS A 86 4.57 -7.96 18.34
CA LYS A 86 3.94 -8.74 17.28
C LYS A 86 4.72 -10.02 16.97
N TYR A 87 6.04 -9.97 16.87
CA TYR A 87 6.85 -11.17 16.64
C TYR A 87 6.62 -12.22 17.70
N ASP A 88 6.63 -11.81 18.96
CA ASP A 88 6.36 -12.70 20.08
C ASP A 88 4.94 -13.27 20.03
N LEU A 89 3.94 -12.44 19.68
CA LEU A 89 2.56 -12.90 19.51
C LEU A 89 2.44 -13.97 18.43
N ILE A 90 3.09 -13.78 17.28
CA ILE A 90 3.10 -14.75 16.19
C ILE A 90 3.78 -16.05 16.63
N CYS A 91 4.96 -15.97 17.24
CA CYS A 91 5.70 -17.14 17.71
C CYS A 91 4.89 -17.96 18.73
N ARG A 92 4.20 -17.30 19.67
CA ARG A 92 3.31 -17.96 20.63
C ARG A 92 2.12 -18.64 19.95
N LYS A 93 1.49 -17.98 18.98
CA LYS A 93 0.35 -18.55 18.23
C LYS A 93 0.76 -19.76 17.39
N LEU A 94 1.98 -19.76 16.86
CA LEU A 94 2.56 -20.91 16.16
C LEU A 94 3.00 -22.02 17.11
N GLY A 95 3.13 -21.76 18.41
CA GLY A 95 3.57 -22.74 19.40
C GLY A 95 4.99 -23.23 19.16
N LEU A 96 5.88 -22.34 18.68
CA LEU A 96 7.25 -22.69 18.32
C LEU A 96 8.02 -23.30 19.49
N ARG A 97 8.83 -24.32 19.20
CA ARG A 97 9.70 -25.02 20.14
C ARG A 97 11.13 -25.02 19.63
N PRO A 98 12.14 -25.13 20.52
CA PRO A 98 13.53 -25.27 20.11
C PRO A 98 13.71 -26.39 19.06
N GLY A 99 14.35 -26.06 17.93
CA GLY A 99 14.64 -27.00 16.84
C GLY A 99 13.63 -27.01 15.68
N MET A 100 12.48 -26.32 15.79
CA MET A 100 11.53 -26.17 14.68
C MET A 100 12.09 -25.24 13.58
N ARG A 101 11.75 -25.50 12.31
CA ARG A 101 12.15 -24.72 11.13
C ARG A 101 10.95 -24.50 10.21
#